data_AF-A0AAP3V050-F1
#
_entry.id   AF-A0AAP3V050-F1
#
_cell.length_a   1.000
_cell.length_b   1.000
_cell.length_c   1.000
_cell.angle_alpha   90.00
_cell.angle_beta   90.00
_cell.angle_gamma   90.00
#
_symmetry.space_group_name_H-M   'P 1'
#
loop_
_entity.id
_entity.type
_entity.pdbx_description
1 polymer ?
#
loop_
_entity_poly.entity_id
_entity_poly.type
_entity_poly.pdbx_seq_one_letter_code
_entity_poly.pdbx_strand_id
1 'polypeptide(L)'
;MRAAASLDALRARVDGPWEAAASAGRYLFAPLAERRLPLRRISGLTPSGRPATVLVAGASRTIDLWLQRVMPHGRELVGLGTEGTMAAARGLGGPGIDMVLARVPRIYGRYLAADGQLRLPEVVAQRAATAEMRRRLLLSKSVRSSAGLSHAAGLGWREATEEGAFERFYAQMYRPFAERRFGEAAIVRERAALRRRLAKGGLLWIEQRGRIVGGVLIERDRGVLRLLSLGTVLDPQAARAAGFHVAVRLAGLDQAEACGLDVIDFGGTMPWLTDGILRSKHLWGAVLGHKRWLNRDILVRWERCTPAVADMLAAAPLILERPEGLVGVGALPGDGPASPAGAASLARRLHAAGLTAMTLIGPAGCEPGATTVGDLPVRLAPPLPSNALFA
;
A
#
# COMPACT_ATOMS: atom_id res chain seq x y z
N MET A 1 10.81 -15.84 -17.78
CA MET A 1 11.99 -16.33 -17.01
C MET A 1 13.07 -15.27 -16.71
N ARG A 2 13.55 -14.41 -17.63
CA ARG A 2 14.63 -13.43 -17.31
C ARG A 2 14.25 -12.30 -16.32
N ALA A 3 12.97 -11.93 -16.20
CA ALA A 3 12.53 -10.89 -15.26
C ALA A 3 12.50 -11.35 -13.78
N ALA A 4 12.35 -12.64 -13.52
CA ALA A 4 12.32 -13.19 -12.15
C ALA A 4 13.72 -13.20 -11.51
N ALA A 5 14.76 -13.56 -12.28
CA ALA A 5 16.15 -13.51 -11.83
C ALA A 5 16.62 -12.09 -11.48
N SER A 6 16.04 -11.07 -12.13
CA SER A 6 16.29 -9.66 -11.81
C SER A 6 15.72 -9.27 -10.44
N LEU A 7 14.57 -9.80 -10.03
CA LEU A 7 13.87 -9.43 -8.80
C LEU A 7 14.52 -9.96 -7.52
N ASP A 8 15.06 -11.18 -7.53
CA ASP A 8 15.75 -11.74 -6.36
C ASP A 8 17.13 -11.10 -6.14
N ALA A 9 17.84 -10.75 -7.23
CA ALA A 9 19.05 -9.93 -7.14
C ALA A 9 18.75 -8.51 -6.60
N LEU A 10 17.60 -7.94 -6.97
CA LEU A 10 17.07 -6.67 -6.46
C LEU A 10 16.76 -6.72 -4.96
N ARG A 11 16.35 -7.88 -4.43
CA ARG A 11 16.04 -8.07 -3.00
C ARG A 11 17.30 -8.15 -2.12
N ALA A 12 18.43 -8.62 -2.66
CA ALA A 12 19.67 -8.84 -1.91
C ALA A 12 20.54 -7.57 -1.77
N ARG A 13 20.50 -6.62 -2.72
CA ARG A 13 21.43 -5.47 -2.78
C ARG A 13 21.16 -4.30 -1.83
N VAL A 14 20.02 -4.26 -1.14
CA VAL A 14 19.51 -3.01 -0.53
C VAL A 14 19.87 -2.82 0.96
N ASP A 15 20.26 -3.86 1.69
CA ASP A 15 20.41 -3.78 3.15
C ASP A 15 21.86 -4.01 3.60
N GLY A 16 22.38 -3.08 4.41
CA GLY A 16 23.72 -3.11 4.99
C GLY A 16 23.62 -3.21 6.52
N PRO A 17 24.58 -3.88 7.18
CA PRO A 17 24.35 -4.50 8.48
C PRO A 17 24.27 -3.56 9.69
N TRP A 18 24.91 -2.38 9.67
CA TRP A 18 25.14 -1.61 10.90
C TRP A 18 24.10 -0.52 11.22
N GLU A 19 23.67 0.30 10.24
CA GLU A 19 22.53 1.24 10.43
C GLU A 19 21.21 0.49 10.68
N ALA A 20 21.13 -0.76 10.18
CA ALA A 20 20.05 -1.69 10.42
C ALA A 20 19.93 -2.09 11.89
N ALA A 21 21.03 -2.34 12.60
CA ALA A 21 21.00 -2.86 13.97
C ALA A 21 20.51 -1.83 15.01
N ALA A 22 21.07 -0.61 15.01
CA ALA A 22 20.66 0.46 15.94
C ALA A 22 19.24 0.98 15.66
N SER A 23 18.83 0.96 14.39
CA SER A 23 17.45 1.23 13.99
C SER A 23 16.52 0.07 14.38
N ALA A 24 16.95 -1.19 14.19
CA ALA A 24 16.17 -2.37 14.49
C ALA A 24 15.78 -2.45 15.97
N GLY A 25 16.67 -2.09 16.90
CA GLY A 25 16.32 -2.05 18.32
C GLY A 25 15.12 -1.13 18.60
N ARG A 26 15.17 0.11 18.12
CA ARG A 26 14.04 1.05 18.27
C ARG A 26 12.79 0.58 17.52
N TYR A 27 12.93 0.04 16.31
CA TYR A 27 11.77 -0.42 15.53
C TYR A 27 11.12 -1.69 16.10
N LEU A 28 11.89 -2.61 16.67
CA LEU A 28 11.37 -3.87 17.20
C LEU A 28 10.81 -3.69 18.61
N PHE A 29 11.49 -2.93 19.47
CA PHE A 29 11.15 -2.87 20.88
C PHE A 29 10.26 -1.68 21.27
N ALA A 30 10.34 -0.52 20.58
CA ALA A 30 9.48 0.61 20.92
C ALA A 30 7.97 0.28 20.88
N PRO A 31 7.46 -0.53 19.92
CA PRO A 31 6.05 -0.93 19.95
C PRO A 31 5.66 -1.77 21.17
N LEU A 32 6.61 -2.46 21.82
CA LEU A 32 6.32 -3.30 22.98
C LEU A 32 5.99 -2.47 24.24
N ALA A 33 6.33 -1.19 24.24
CA ALA A 33 5.92 -0.27 25.30
C ALA A 33 4.39 -0.05 25.31
N GLU A 34 3.72 -0.22 24.17
CA GLU A 34 2.26 -0.14 24.09
C GLU A 34 1.65 -1.46 24.56
N ARG A 35 1.42 -1.57 25.87
CA ARG A 35 0.86 -2.76 26.51
C ARG A 35 -0.65 -2.88 26.36
N ARG A 36 -1.33 -1.76 26.09
CA ARG A 36 -2.79 -1.68 25.96
C ARG A 36 -3.16 -0.95 24.68
N LEU A 37 -4.15 -1.48 23.97
CA LEU A 37 -4.66 -0.91 22.73
C LEU A 37 -6.08 -0.37 22.98
N PRO A 38 -6.43 0.83 22.48
CA PRO A 38 -7.82 1.29 22.50
C PRO A 38 -8.71 0.32 21.72
N LEU A 39 -9.82 -0.09 22.32
CA LEU A 39 -10.80 -0.97 21.72
C LEU A 39 -12.03 -0.16 21.30
N ARG A 40 -12.47 -0.34 20.07
CA ARG A 40 -13.67 0.31 19.53
C ARG A 40 -14.48 -0.66 18.68
N ARG A 41 -15.80 -0.60 18.81
CA ARG A 41 -16.75 -1.25 17.90
C ARG A 41 -17.19 -0.22 16.88
N ILE A 42 -17.16 -0.62 15.61
CA ILE A 42 -17.60 0.22 14.50
C ILE A 42 -18.72 -0.52 13.79
N SER A 43 -19.91 0.05 13.78
CA SER A 43 -21.08 -0.47 13.07
C SER A 43 -21.44 0.47 11.93
N GLY A 44 -22.01 -0.05 10.85
CA GLY A 44 -22.37 0.76 9.67
C GLY A 44 -22.77 -0.11 8.49
N LEU A 45 -22.79 0.46 7.29
CA LEU A 45 -23.23 -0.23 6.07
C LEU A 45 -22.07 -0.47 5.10
N THR A 46 -21.96 -1.68 4.56
CA THR A 46 -21.07 -2.02 3.45
C THR A 46 -21.47 -1.27 2.16
N PRO A 47 -20.66 -1.30 1.08
CA PRO A 47 -21.02 -0.61 -0.16
C PRO A 47 -22.29 -1.14 -0.84
N SER A 48 -22.69 -2.38 -0.55
CA SER A 48 -23.94 -2.99 -0.99
C SER A 48 -25.13 -2.67 -0.07
N GLY A 49 -24.92 -1.89 1.00
CA GLY A 49 -25.94 -1.52 1.98
C GLY A 49 -26.17 -2.54 3.08
N ARG A 50 -25.35 -3.60 3.20
CA ARG A 50 -25.52 -4.60 4.27
C ARG A 50 -24.99 -4.06 5.60
N PRO A 51 -25.67 -4.29 6.74
CA PRO A 51 -25.11 -3.95 8.05
C PRO A 51 -23.87 -4.79 8.32
N ALA A 52 -22.84 -4.16 8.87
CA ALA A 52 -21.60 -4.81 9.26
C ALA A 52 -21.12 -4.24 10.60
N THR A 53 -20.49 -5.10 11.40
CA THR A 53 -19.80 -4.68 12.63
C THR A 53 -18.35 -5.14 12.64
N VAL A 54 -17.44 -4.18 12.82
CA VAL A 54 -16.00 -4.40 12.92
C VAL A 54 -15.51 -4.04 14.31
N LEU A 55 -14.81 -4.97 14.95
CA LEU A 55 -14.10 -4.71 16.20
C LEU A 55 -12.66 -4.32 15.91
N VAL A 56 -12.23 -3.16 16.41
CA VAL A 56 -10.89 -2.63 16.16
C VAL A 56 -10.13 -2.44 17.46
N ALA A 57 -8.95 -3.05 17.56
CA ALA A 57 -7.98 -2.80 18.62
C ALA A 57 -6.77 -2.04 18.08
N GLY A 58 -6.54 -0.84 18.62
CA GLY A 58 -5.47 0.06 18.23
C GLY A 58 -5.91 1.12 17.23
N ALA A 59 -5.07 2.16 17.09
CA ALA A 59 -5.25 3.23 16.13
C ALA A 59 -4.27 3.06 14.96
N SER A 60 -4.77 3.04 13.73
CA SER A 60 -3.97 3.03 12.51
C SER A 60 -4.71 3.74 11.39
N ARG A 61 -4.02 4.65 10.71
CA ARG A 61 -4.54 5.28 9.49
C ARG A 61 -4.91 4.25 8.42
N THR A 62 -4.18 3.14 8.32
CA THR A 62 -4.48 2.08 7.36
C THR A 62 -5.84 1.46 7.66
N ILE A 63 -6.16 1.22 8.94
CA ILE A 63 -7.48 0.72 9.37
C ILE A 63 -8.57 1.76 9.05
N ASP A 64 -8.36 3.03 9.40
CA ASP A 64 -9.38 4.07 9.19
C ASP A 64 -9.69 4.28 7.70
N LEU A 65 -8.66 4.31 6.84
CA LEU A 65 -8.81 4.41 5.39
C LEU A 65 -9.49 3.18 4.78
N TRP A 66 -9.17 1.99 5.31
CA TRP A 66 -9.83 0.77 4.87
C TRP A 66 -11.32 0.78 5.26
N LEU A 67 -11.65 1.16 6.50
CA LEU A 67 -13.02 1.30 6.98
C LEU A 67 -13.83 2.35 6.21
N GLN A 68 -13.23 3.48 5.84
CA GLN A 68 -13.88 4.47 4.96
C GLN A 68 -14.27 3.87 3.61
N ARG A 69 -13.51 2.89 3.12
CA ARG A 69 -13.75 2.24 1.84
C ARG A 69 -14.79 1.13 1.92
N VAL A 70 -14.75 0.33 2.99
CA VAL A 70 -15.62 -0.85 3.15
C VAL A 70 -16.88 -0.58 3.95
N MET A 71 -16.98 0.57 4.62
CA MET A 71 -18.17 1.04 5.33
C MET A 71 -18.39 2.54 5.07
N PRO A 72 -18.71 2.94 3.83
CA PRO A 72 -18.78 4.36 3.46
C PRO A 72 -19.94 5.13 4.11
N HIS A 73 -20.96 4.45 4.66
CA HIS A 73 -22.18 5.07 5.17
C HIS A 73 -22.52 4.66 6.60
N GLY A 74 -23.14 5.58 7.34
CA GLY A 74 -23.79 5.30 8.64
C GLY A 74 -22.85 4.75 9.71
N ARG A 75 -21.58 5.17 9.74
CA ARG A 75 -20.61 4.65 10.71
C ARG A 75 -20.89 5.20 12.10
N GLU A 76 -21.22 4.30 13.01
CA GLU A 76 -21.29 4.55 14.44
C GLU A 76 -20.04 3.96 15.11
N LEU A 77 -19.36 4.78 15.93
CA LEU A 77 -18.17 4.38 16.67
C LEU A 77 -18.49 4.36 18.16
N VAL A 78 -18.33 3.20 18.78
CA VAL A 78 -18.51 3.00 20.22
C VAL A 78 -17.15 2.62 20.83
N GLY A 79 -16.66 3.44 21.75
CA GLY A 79 -15.45 3.13 22.53
C GLY A 79 -15.74 2.06 23.58
N LEU A 80 -14.91 1.03 23.64
CA LEU A 80 -15.04 -0.11 24.56
C LEU A 80 -13.91 -0.15 25.61
N GLY A 81 -13.17 0.94 25.77
CA GLY A 81 -12.02 1.04 26.68
C GLY A 81 -10.71 0.60 26.04
N THR A 82 -9.89 -0.14 26.78
CA THR A 82 -8.56 -0.59 26.31
C THR A 82 -8.32 -2.05 26.68
N GLU A 83 -7.69 -2.80 25.77
CA GLU A 83 -7.39 -4.22 25.91
C GLU A 83 -5.88 -4.47 25.91
N GLY A 84 -5.42 -5.49 26.63
CA GLY A 84 -4.01 -5.88 26.60
C GLY A 84 -3.57 -6.32 25.20
N THR A 85 -2.42 -5.89 24.71
CA THR A 85 -2.00 -6.13 23.31
C THR A 85 -2.02 -7.61 22.92
N MET A 86 -1.60 -8.52 23.82
CA MET A 86 -1.65 -9.97 23.57
C MET A 86 -3.07 -10.54 23.61
N ALA A 87 -3.93 -10.04 24.49
CA ALA A 87 -5.33 -10.46 24.56
C ALA A 87 -6.09 -9.99 23.31
N ALA A 88 -5.88 -8.73 22.92
CA ALA A 88 -6.39 -8.13 21.70
C ALA A 88 -6.03 -8.97 20.47
N ALA A 89 -4.79 -9.45 20.46
CA ALA A 89 -4.23 -10.21 19.36
C ALA A 89 -4.64 -11.69 19.37
N ARG A 90 -5.23 -12.26 20.43
CA ARG A 90 -5.61 -13.70 20.47
C ARG A 90 -7.12 -13.94 20.47
N GLY A 91 -7.89 -13.09 21.13
CA GLY A 91 -9.22 -13.45 21.60
C GLY A 91 -10.34 -12.46 21.29
N LEU A 92 -10.07 -11.39 20.55
CA LEU A 92 -11.14 -10.45 20.19
C LEU A 92 -12.10 -11.08 19.21
N GLY A 93 -13.38 -11.09 19.55
CA GLY A 93 -14.46 -11.66 18.76
C GLY A 93 -15.75 -11.66 19.57
N GLY A 94 -16.75 -12.39 19.08
CA GLY A 94 -18.03 -12.54 19.76
C GLY A 94 -19.22 -12.52 18.80
N PRO A 95 -20.40 -12.90 19.29
CA PRO A 95 -21.61 -12.87 18.50
C PRO A 95 -21.87 -11.46 17.96
N GLY A 96 -22.19 -11.36 16.67
CA GLY A 96 -22.49 -10.10 15.99
C GLY A 96 -21.27 -9.30 15.53
N ILE A 97 -20.05 -9.83 15.62
CA ILE A 97 -18.84 -9.22 15.03
C ILE A 97 -18.52 -9.92 13.70
N ASP A 98 -18.53 -9.17 12.60
CA ASP A 98 -18.20 -9.70 11.27
C ASP A 98 -16.69 -9.81 11.06
N MET A 99 -15.93 -8.80 11.52
CA MET A 99 -14.48 -8.75 11.34
C MET A 99 -13.79 -8.12 12.54
N VAL A 100 -12.57 -8.58 12.80
CA VAL A 100 -11.68 -8.07 13.85
C VAL A 100 -10.40 -7.57 13.20
N LEU A 101 -9.99 -6.36 13.58
CA LEU A 101 -8.74 -5.73 13.17
C LEU A 101 -7.92 -5.37 14.41
N ALA A 102 -6.74 -5.96 14.58
CA ALA A 102 -5.88 -5.67 15.72
C ALA A 102 -4.51 -5.17 15.26
N ARG A 103 -4.16 -3.92 15.58
CA ARG A 103 -2.86 -3.35 15.26
C ARG A 103 -1.84 -3.69 16.34
N VAL A 104 -0.90 -4.55 16.02
CA VAL A 104 0.04 -5.13 16.99
C VAL A 104 1.50 -4.87 16.61
N PRO A 105 2.43 -4.88 17.57
CA PRO A 105 3.85 -5.04 17.31
C PRO A 105 4.12 -6.19 16.32
N ARG A 106 4.95 -5.93 15.30
CA ARG A 106 5.22 -6.89 14.22
C ARG A 106 5.77 -8.22 14.72
N ILE A 107 6.48 -8.22 15.85
CA ILE A 107 6.96 -9.45 16.50
C ILE A 107 5.79 -10.33 16.96
N TYR A 108 4.75 -9.76 17.58
CA TYR A 108 3.54 -10.52 17.94
C TYR A 108 2.78 -10.99 16.72
N GLY A 109 2.70 -10.15 15.68
CA GLY A 109 2.03 -10.52 14.44
C GLY A 109 2.62 -11.79 13.82
N ARG A 110 3.95 -11.96 13.84
CA ARG A 110 4.62 -13.17 13.35
C ARG A 110 4.26 -14.42 14.16
N TYR A 111 4.26 -14.33 15.48
CA TYR A 111 3.93 -15.46 16.34
C TYR A 111 2.46 -15.88 16.20
N LEU A 112 1.55 -14.91 16.15
CA LEU A 112 0.10 -15.18 16.17
C LEU A 112 -0.48 -15.53 14.80
N ALA A 113 0.24 -15.26 13.71
CA ALA A 113 -0.16 -15.77 12.40
C ALA A 113 -0.12 -17.30 12.31
N ALA A 114 0.66 -17.96 13.16
CA ALA A 114 0.63 -19.41 13.28
C ALA A 114 -0.73 -19.93 13.77
N ASP A 115 -1.50 -19.11 14.50
CA ASP A 115 -2.80 -19.45 15.06
C ASP A 115 -3.97 -19.15 14.08
N GLY A 116 -3.67 -19.06 12.78
CA GLY A 116 -4.68 -18.83 11.73
C GLY A 116 -5.10 -17.38 11.53
N GLN A 117 -4.34 -16.42 12.08
CA GLN A 117 -4.60 -14.99 11.86
C GLN A 117 -3.94 -14.48 10.59
N LEU A 118 -4.63 -13.57 9.91
CA LEU A 118 -4.13 -13.00 8.65
C LEU A 118 -3.33 -11.75 8.94
N ARG A 119 -2.07 -11.70 8.50
CA ARG A 119 -1.21 -10.53 8.65
C ARG A 119 -1.41 -9.57 7.49
N LEU A 120 -1.99 -8.42 7.76
CA LEU A 120 -2.09 -7.29 6.87
C LEU A 120 -0.96 -6.29 7.21
N PRO A 121 0.05 -6.09 6.35
CA PRO A 121 1.07 -5.07 6.60
C PRO A 121 0.43 -3.67 6.55
N GLU A 122 0.87 -2.73 7.39
CA GLU A 122 0.29 -1.37 7.38
C GLU A 122 0.43 -0.69 6.00
N VAL A 123 1.50 -0.98 5.28
CA VAL A 123 1.72 -0.58 3.90
C VAL A 123 2.56 -1.63 3.17
N VAL A 124 2.40 -1.73 1.86
CA VAL A 124 3.24 -2.56 0.99
C VAL A 124 4.22 -1.67 0.22
N ALA A 125 5.47 -2.13 0.06
CA ALA A 125 6.46 -1.39 -0.73
C ALA A 125 6.20 -1.59 -2.23
N GLN A 126 6.56 -0.60 -3.04
CA GLN A 126 6.48 -0.69 -4.49
C GLN A 126 7.76 -0.18 -5.14
N ARG A 127 8.40 -1.04 -5.92
CA ARG A 127 9.67 -0.76 -6.62
C ARG A 127 9.57 -1.16 -8.08
N ALA A 128 10.19 -0.41 -8.97
CA ALA A 128 10.34 -0.79 -10.37
C ALA A 128 11.82 -0.84 -10.74
N ALA A 129 12.19 -1.79 -11.60
CA ALA A 129 13.46 -1.71 -12.30
C ALA A 129 13.42 -0.54 -13.28
N THR A 130 14.47 0.28 -13.31
CA THR A 130 14.59 1.44 -14.20
C THR A 130 14.37 1.04 -15.65
N ALA A 131 14.99 -0.05 -16.10
CA ALA A 131 14.84 -0.58 -17.45
C ALA A 131 13.40 -1.02 -17.79
N GLU A 132 12.67 -1.65 -16.86
CA GLU A 132 11.27 -2.03 -17.09
C GLU A 132 10.36 -0.81 -17.15
N MET A 133 10.63 0.21 -16.33
CA MET A 133 9.87 1.46 -16.38
C MET A 133 10.09 2.18 -17.72
N ARG A 134 11.33 2.26 -18.22
CA ARG A 134 11.66 2.77 -19.56
C ARG A 134 10.97 1.95 -20.64
N ARG A 135 11.04 0.62 -20.57
CA ARG A 135 10.34 -0.28 -21.51
C ARG A 135 8.84 -0.01 -21.54
N ARG A 136 8.19 0.17 -20.39
CA ARG A 136 6.75 0.50 -20.33
C ARG A 136 6.42 1.86 -20.88
N LEU A 137 7.26 2.86 -20.63
CA LEU A 137 7.13 4.18 -21.26
C LEU A 137 7.16 4.06 -22.79
N LEU A 138 8.00 3.18 -23.35
CA LEU A 138 8.07 2.97 -24.80
C LEU A 138 6.91 2.13 -25.34
N LEU A 139 6.50 1.06 -24.64
CA LEU A 139 5.59 0.04 -25.19
C LEU A 139 4.14 0.16 -24.75
N SER A 140 3.85 0.67 -23.54
CA SER A 140 2.49 0.75 -23.01
C SER A 140 1.76 2.00 -23.49
N LYS A 141 0.66 1.82 -24.25
CA LYS A 141 -0.23 2.91 -24.71
C LYS A 141 -0.74 3.76 -23.54
N SER A 142 -1.09 3.15 -22.41
CA SER A 142 -1.61 3.87 -21.25
C SER A 142 -0.55 4.73 -20.55
N VAL A 143 0.69 4.23 -20.45
CA VAL A 143 1.82 5.00 -19.90
C VAL A 143 2.16 6.16 -20.85
N ARG A 144 2.27 5.90 -22.16
CA ARG A 144 2.52 6.94 -23.17
C ARG A 144 1.45 8.02 -23.18
N SER A 145 0.17 7.63 -23.11
CA SER A 145 -0.93 8.59 -23.04
C SER A 145 -0.84 9.47 -21.79
N SER A 146 -0.50 8.88 -20.64
CA SER A 146 -0.31 9.62 -19.38
C SER A 146 0.90 10.58 -19.46
N ALA A 147 2.01 10.14 -20.07
CA ALA A 147 3.19 10.96 -20.29
C ALA A 147 2.91 12.09 -21.29
N GLY A 148 2.19 11.80 -22.38
CA GLY A 148 1.77 12.77 -23.38
C GLY A 148 0.89 13.87 -22.78
N LEU A 149 -0.02 13.53 -21.87
CA LEU A 149 -0.81 14.52 -21.12
C LEU A 149 0.07 15.42 -20.24
N SER A 150 1.07 14.86 -19.56
CA SER A 150 2.05 15.63 -18.79
C SER A 150 2.85 16.60 -19.69
N HIS A 151 3.29 16.14 -20.85
CA HIS A 151 4.03 16.98 -21.81
C HIS A 151 3.14 18.05 -22.45
N ALA A 152 1.90 17.72 -22.84
CA ALA A 152 0.94 18.68 -23.38
C ALA A 152 0.57 19.78 -22.38
N ALA A 153 0.59 19.46 -21.07
CA ALA A 153 0.44 20.43 -20.00
C ALA A 153 1.68 21.35 -19.82
N GLY A 154 2.76 21.12 -20.56
CA GLY A 154 4.01 21.87 -20.50
C GLY A 154 4.84 21.58 -19.26
N LEU A 155 4.72 20.36 -18.69
CA LEU A 155 5.49 19.96 -17.52
C LEU A 155 6.90 19.48 -17.91
N GLY A 156 7.90 20.00 -17.20
CA GLY A 156 9.30 19.58 -17.25
C GLY A 156 9.88 19.46 -15.84
N TRP A 157 11.18 19.14 -15.75
CA TRP A 157 11.88 19.02 -14.46
C TRP A 157 13.35 19.37 -14.57
N ARG A 158 13.93 19.75 -13.43
CA ARG A 158 15.38 19.95 -13.25
C ARG A 158 15.78 19.66 -11.81
N GLU A 159 17.07 19.41 -11.59
CA GLU A 159 17.61 19.34 -10.23
C GLU A 159 17.68 20.76 -9.61
N ALA A 160 17.38 20.84 -8.31
CA ALA A 160 17.51 22.06 -7.54
C ALA A 160 18.98 22.24 -7.14
N THR A 161 19.56 23.39 -7.49
CA THR A 161 20.96 23.71 -7.19
C THR A 161 21.09 24.91 -6.27
N GLU A 162 20.00 25.66 -6.07
CA GLU A 162 20.02 26.88 -5.28
C GLU A 162 19.97 26.63 -3.76
N GLU A 163 20.66 27.50 -3.02
CA GLU A 163 20.64 27.50 -1.56
C GLU A 163 19.20 27.73 -1.05
N GLY A 164 18.83 27.06 0.03
CA GLY A 164 17.47 27.16 0.60
C GLY A 164 16.36 26.48 -0.22
N ALA A 165 16.65 25.82 -1.34
CA ALA A 165 15.66 25.09 -2.15
C ALA A 165 14.79 24.13 -1.31
N PHE A 166 15.42 23.38 -0.40
CA PHE A 166 14.71 22.47 0.51
C PHE A 166 13.71 23.19 1.42
N GLU A 167 14.07 24.36 1.95
CA GLU A 167 13.20 25.10 2.87
C GLU A 167 11.98 25.63 2.14
N ARG A 168 12.20 26.17 0.93
CA ARG A 168 11.11 26.59 0.04
C ARG A 168 10.19 25.41 -0.29
N PHE A 169 10.74 24.26 -0.68
CA PHE A 169 9.97 23.06 -0.95
C PHE A 169 9.15 22.61 0.26
N TYR A 170 9.78 22.52 1.43
CA TYR A 170 9.13 22.00 2.62
C TYR A 170 7.97 22.90 3.07
N ALA A 171 8.23 24.20 3.19
CA ALA A 171 7.27 25.16 3.73
C ALA A 171 6.16 25.54 2.74
N GLN A 172 6.48 25.71 1.46
CA GLN A 172 5.53 26.26 0.49
C GLN A 172 4.81 25.18 -0.34
N MET A 173 5.38 23.97 -0.43
CA MET A 173 4.86 22.93 -1.33
C MET A 173 4.51 21.65 -0.59
N TYR A 174 5.47 20.98 0.04
CA TYR A 174 5.27 19.65 0.63
C TYR A 174 4.24 19.63 1.75
N ARG A 175 4.48 20.38 2.83
CA ARG A 175 3.60 20.38 3.99
C ARG A 175 2.18 20.87 3.63
N PRO A 176 2.01 22.03 2.97
CA PRO A 176 0.68 22.50 2.59
C PRO A 176 -0.05 21.55 1.65
N PHE A 177 0.65 20.93 0.69
CA PHE A 177 0.04 19.94 -0.20
C PHE A 177 -0.41 18.69 0.57
N ALA A 178 0.41 18.18 1.48
CA ALA A 178 0.06 17.00 2.27
C ALA A 178 -1.16 17.27 3.17
N GLU A 179 -1.20 18.43 3.83
CA GLU A 179 -2.30 18.88 4.68
C GLU A 179 -3.58 19.09 3.85
N ARG A 180 -3.53 19.81 2.71
CA ARG A 180 -4.70 19.98 1.82
C ARG A 180 -5.22 18.66 1.27
N ARG A 181 -4.32 17.76 0.87
CA ARG A 181 -4.69 16.49 0.22
C ARG A 181 -5.32 15.49 1.18
N PHE A 182 -4.85 15.46 2.43
CA PHE A 182 -5.22 14.41 3.38
C PHE A 182 -5.96 14.93 4.62
N GLY A 183 -6.10 16.25 4.78
CA GLY A 183 -6.74 16.88 5.93
C GLY A 183 -6.12 16.43 7.25
N GLU A 184 -6.97 16.10 8.22
CA GLU A 184 -6.58 15.56 9.52
C GLU A 184 -5.81 14.23 9.42
N ALA A 185 -5.98 13.48 8.33
CA ALA A 185 -5.24 12.24 8.10
C ALA A 185 -3.83 12.48 7.52
N ALA A 186 -3.39 13.73 7.34
CA ALA A 186 -2.06 14.03 6.82
C ALA A 186 -0.96 13.54 7.76
N ILE A 187 -0.07 12.67 7.24
CA ILE A 187 1.16 12.28 7.92
C ILE A 187 2.28 13.09 7.28
N VAL A 188 2.57 14.24 7.86
CA VAL A 188 3.68 15.11 7.43
C VAL A 188 4.96 14.58 8.04
N ARG A 189 5.96 14.30 7.21
CA ARG A 189 7.27 13.86 7.69
C ARG A 189 8.00 15.05 8.31
N GLU A 190 8.68 14.79 9.41
CA GLU A 190 9.47 15.82 10.07
C GLU A 190 10.56 16.40 9.18
N ARG A 191 10.69 17.73 9.21
CA ARG A 191 11.69 18.50 8.47
C ARG A 191 13.10 17.95 8.66
N ALA A 192 13.52 17.72 9.90
CA ALA A 192 14.86 17.21 10.21
C ALA A 192 15.12 15.82 9.60
N ALA A 193 14.11 14.95 9.58
CA ALA A 193 14.21 13.64 8.96
C ALA A 193 14.38 13.73 7.44
N LEU A 194 13.63 14.61 6.78
CA LEU A 194 13.78 14.84 5.34
C LEU A 194 15.13 15.49 5.00
N ARG A 195 15.61 16.44 5.82
CA ARG A 195 16.90 17.09 5.58
C ARG A 195 18.08 16.12 5.68
N ARG A 196 18.05 15.17 6.63
CA ARG A 196 19.05 14.08 6.70
C ARG A 196 19.04 13.19 5.45
N ARG A 197 17.87 12.96 4.86
CA ARG A 197 17.72 12.15 3.66
C ARG A 197 18.15 12.89 2.40
N LEU A 198 17.91 14.20 2.34
CA LEU A 198 18.39 15.09 1.28
C LEU A 198 19.92 15.01 1.11
N ALA A 199 20.67 14.87 2.21
CA ALA A 199 22.13 14.75 2.16
C ALA A 199 22.64 13.51 1.39
N LYS A 200 21.77 12.51 1.16
CA LYS A 200 22.07 11.32 0.34
C LYS A 200 21.44 11.42 -1.06
N GLY A 201 20.95 12.58 -1.47
CA GLY A 201 20.23 12.74 -2.73
C GLY A 201 20.08 14.19 -3.13
N GLY A 202 18.85 14.64 -3.36
CA GLY A 202 18.58 15.95 -3.94
C GLY A 202 17.10 16.28 -3.97
N LEU A 203 16.78 17.37 -4.63
CA LEU A 203 15.41 17.82 -4.88
C LEU A 203 15.26 18.04 -6.38
N LEU A 204 14.22 17.45 -6.97
CA LEU A 204 13.85 17.72 -8.36
C LEU A 204 12.69 18.70 -8.37
N TRP A 205 12.85 19.83 -9.04
CA TRP A 205 11.76 20.74 -9.34
C TRP A 205 10.96 20.21 -10.51
N ILE A 206 9.64 20.36 -10.40
CA ILE A 206 8.70 20.17 -11.50
C ILE A 206 8.23 21.55 -11.93
N GLU A 207 8.41 21.86 -13.19
CA GLU A 207 8.13 23.15 -13.77
C GLU A 207 6.99 23.04 -14.76
N GLN A 208 6.13 24.05 -14.83
CA GLN A 208 5.11 24.20 -15.86
C GLN A 208 5.37 25.51 -16.59
N ARG A 209 5.73 25.44 -17.88
CA ARG A 209 6.04 26.63 -18.70
C ARG A 209 7.08 27.56 -18.02
N GLY A 210 8.16 26.98 -17.51
CA GLY A 210 9.26 27.70 -16.85
C GLY A 210 9.00 28.15 -15.40
N ARG A 211 7.81 27.88 -14.84
CA ARG A 211 7.49 28.21 -13.44
C ARG A 211 7.51 26.95 -12.59
N ILE A 212 8.15 26.98 -11.43
CA ILE A 212 8.13 25.85 -10.48
C ILE A 212 6.71 25.69 -9.94
N VAL A 213 6.10 24.54 -10.20
CA VAL A 213 4.76 24.18 -9.70
C VAL A 213 4.80 23.13 -8.59
N GLY A 214 5.94 22.48 -8.38
CA GLY A 214 6.12 21.52 -7.31
C GLY A 214 7.51 20.91 -7.32
N GLY A 215 7.72 19.89 -6.51
CA GLY A 215 8.97 19.14 -6.47
C GLY A 215 8.84 17.78 -5.82
N VAL A 216 9.92 17.01 -5.91
CA VAL A 216 10.07 15.71 -5.25
C VAL A 216 11.45 15.59 -4.63
N LEU A 217 11.47 15.28 -3.34
CA LEU A 217 12.69 14.94 -2.62
C LEU A 217 13.11 13.51 -2.98
N ILE A 218 14.37 13.35 -3.35
CA ILE A 218 14.95 12.06 -3.73
C ILE A 218 16.12 11.68 -2.82
N GLU A 219 16.33 10.38 -2.65
CA GLU A 219 17.51 9.79 -2.01
C GLU A 219 18.11 8.75 -2.96
N ARG A 220 19.44 8.74 -3.06
CA ARG A 220 20.21 7.78 -3.86
C ARG A 220 20.96 6.86 -2.88
N ASP A 221 20.74 5.57 -2.98
CA ASP A 221 21.33 4.60 -2.05
C ASP A 221 21.42 3.21 -2.66
N ARG A 222 22.64 2.65 -2.74
CA ARG A 222 22.93 1.28 -3.21
C ARG A 222 22.20 0.89 -4.51
N GLY A 223 22.30 1.72 -5.55
CA GLY A 223 21.66 1.46 -6.84
C GLY A 223 20.15 1.71 -6.87
N VAL A 224 19.58 2.31 -5.81
CA VAL A 224 18.15 2.64 -5.71
C VAL A 224 17.97 4.16 -5.64
N LEU A 225 17.08 4.69 -6.48
CA LEU A 225 16.52 6.03 -6.34
C LEU A 225 15.21 5.96 -5.57
N ARG A 226 15.12 6.58 -4.40
CA ARG A 226 13.89 6.64 -3.60
C ARG A 226 13.17 7.97 -3.82
N LEU A 227 11.90 7.92 -4.22
CA LEU A 227 11.03 9.10 -4.28
C LEU A 227 10.38 9.29 -2.90
N LEU A 228 10.95 10.19 -2.08
CA LEU A 228 10.65 10.24 -0.65
C LEU A 228 9.38 11.02 -0.33
N SER A 229 9.22 12.21 -0.89
CA SER A 229 8.14 13.15 -0.57
C SER A 229 7.94 14.10 -1.74
N LEU A 230 6.68 14.32 -2.11
CA LEU A 230 6.30 15.21 -3.21
C LEU A 230 5.40 16.32 -2.68
N GLY A 231 5.51 17.49 -3.27
CA GLY A 231 4.73 18.68 -2.91
C GLY A 231 4.46 19.54 -4.14
N THR A 232 3.32 20.21 -4.16
CA THR A 232 2.95 21.12 -5.26
C THR A 232 2.13 22.29 -4.73
N VAL A 233 2.28 23.45 -5.38
CA VAL A 233 1.42 24.61 -5.12
C VAL A 233 0.04 24.46 -5.78
N LEU A 234 -0.11 23.52 -6.71
CA LEU A 234 -1.37 23.24 -7.37
C LEU A 234 -2.37 22.60 -6.38
N ASP A 235 -3.65 22.85 -6.64
CA ASP A 235 -4.73 22.08 -6.01
C ASP A 235 -4.59 20.57 -6.35
N PRO A 236 -4.88 19.63 -5.44
CA PRO A 236 -4.77 18.20 -5.72
C PRO A 236 -5.53 17.70 -6.96
N GLN A 237 -6.67 18.28 -7.33
CA GLN A 237 -7.40 17.92 -8.54
C GLN A 237 -6.71 18.49 -9.78
N ALA A 238 -6.30 19.76 -9.73
CA ALA A 238 -5.54 20.40 -10.81
C ALA A 238 -4.20 19.69 -11.07
N ALA A 239 -3.47 19.32 -10.02
CA ALA A 239 -2.22 18.54 -10.12
C ALA A 239 -2.46 17.19 -10.81
N ARG A 240 -3.58 16.52 -10.50
CA ARG A 240 -3.95 15.26 -11.15
C ARG A 240 -4.29 15.48 -12.63
N ALA A 241 -5.10 16.49 -12.93
CA ALA A 241 -5.53 16.82 -14.28
C ALA A 241 -4.37 17.24 -15.18
N ALA A 242 -3.37 17.94 -14.63
CA ALA A 242 -2.17 18.35 -15.36
C ALA A 242 -1.13 17.21 -15.55
N GLY A 243 -1.31 16.06 -14.89
CA GLY A 243 -0.33 14.98 -14.95
C GLY A 243 0.90 15.19 -14.05
N PHE A 244 0.81 16.00 -12.99
CA PHE A 244 1.93 16.29 -12.09
C PHE A 244 2.60 15.02 -11.51
N HIS A 245 1.81 14.04 -11.07
CA HIS A 245 2.37 12.77 -10.57
C HIS A 245 3.02 11.92 -11.67
N VAL A 246 2.70 12.15 -12.94
CA VAL A 246 3.39 11.54 -14.08
C VAL A 246 4.74 12.22 -14.28
N ALA A 247 4.78 13.56 -14.29
CA ALA A 247 6.03 14.32 -14.35
C ALA A 247 7.02 13.92 -13.25
N VAL A 248 6.56 13.76 -12.00
CA VAL A 248 7.40 13.28 -10.88
C VAL A 248 8.02 11.91 -11.17
N ARG A 249 7.29 11.00 -11.83
CA ARG A 249 7.81 9.67 -12.17
C ARG A 249 8.80 9.73 -13.32
N LEU A 250 8.53 10.53 -14.35
CA LEU A 250 9.45 10.75 -15.45
C LEU A 250 10.75 11.40 -14.96
N ALA A 251 10.66 12.41 -14.10
CA ALA A 251 11.81 13.02 -13.44
C ALA A 251 12.63 11.99 -12.64
N GLY A 252 11.96 11.12 -11.89
CA GLY A 252 12.61 10.02 -11.18
C GLY A 252 13.28 9.01 -12.12
N LEU A 253 12.66 8.68 -13.26
CA LEU A 253 13.22 7.77 -14.25
C LEU A 253 14.49 8.33 -14.87
N ASP A 254 14.44 9.56 -15.35
CA ASP A 254 15.58 10.22 -15.97
C ASP A 254 16.72 10.42 -14.98
N GLN A 255 16.40 10.77 -13.72
CA GLN A 255 17.41 10.86 -12.67
C GLN A 255 18.05 9.52 -12.34
N ALA A 256 17.27 8.44 -12.32
CA ALA A 256 17.79 7.11 -12.07
C ALA A 256 18.76 6.69 -13.19
N GLU A 257 18.40 6.92 -14.45
CA GLU A 257 19.27 6.61 -15.59
C GLU A 257 20.53 7.47 -15.63
N ALA A 258 20.41 8.78 -15.40
CA ALA A 258 21.55 9.69 -15.35
C ALA A 258 22.56 9.30 -14.25
N CYS A 259 22.09 8.69 -13.16
CA CYS A 259 22.94 8.20 -12.08
C CYS A 259 23.32 6.71 -12.20
N GLY A 260 22.93 6.01 -13.27
CA GLY A 260 23.19 4.57 -13.42
C GLY A 260 22.53 3.70 -12.33
N LEU A 261 21.34 4.10 -11.85
CA LEU A 261 20.61 3.38 -10.81
C LEU A 261 19.62 2.38 -11.41
N ASP A 262 19.66 1.15 -10.91
CA ASP A 262 18.88 0.02 -11.45
C ASP A 262 17.40 0.05 -11.01
N VAL A 263 17.09 0.77 -9.92
CA VAL A 263 15.82 0.64 -9.20
C VAL A 263 15.25 1.99 -8.80
N ILE A 264 13.93 2.13 -8.93
CA ILE A 264 13.18 3.26 -8.38
C ILE A 264 12.23 2.73 -7.30
N ASP A 265 12.36 3.25 -6.07
CA ASP A 265 11.47 2.96 -4.95
C ASP A 265 10.42 4.07 -4.84
N PHE A 266 9.16 3.71 -5.10
CA PHE A 266 8.02 4.61 -5.02
C PHE A 266 7.46 4.75 -3.60
N GLY A 267 8.09 4.13 -2.60
CA GLY A 267 7.63 4.09 -1.23
C GLY A 267 6.46 3.15 -1.00
N GLY A 268 5.73 3.38 0.09
CA GLY A 268 4.60 2.53 0.50
C GLY A 268 3.29 2.88 -0.20
N THR A 269 2.40 1.90 -0.34
CA THR A 269 0.98 2.07 -0.66
C THR A 269 0.12 1.30 0.32
N MET A 270 -1.19 1.58 0.28
CA MET A 270 -2.13 0.85 1.11
C MET A 270 -2.20 -0.62 0.70
N PRO A 271 -2.41 -1.55 1.66
CA PRO A 271 -2.33 -2.99 1.44
C PRO A 271 -3.63 -3.57 0.87
N TRP A 272 -4.25 -2.91 -0.11
CA TRP A 272 -5.40 -3.45 -0.85
C TRP A 272 -5.28 -3.20 -2.36
N LEU A 273 -5.70 -4.19 -3.14
CA LEU A 273 -5.45 -4.26 -4.59
C LEU A 273 -6.24 -3.22 -5.39
N THR A 274 -7.30 -2.67 -4.80
CA THR A 274 -8.09 -1.59 -5.40
C THR A 274 -7.58 -0.19 -5.06
N ASP A 275 -6.46 -0.05 -4.34
CA ASP A 275 -5.85 1.25 -4.07
C ASP A 275 -5.39 1.94 -5.36
N GLY A 276 -5.86 3.17 -5.58
CA GLY A 276 -5.55 3.93 -6.78
C GLY A 276 -4.06 4.28 -6.90
N ILE A 277 -3.38 4.51 -5.78
CA ILE A 277 -1.94 4.82 -5.76
C ILE A 277 -1.15 3.56 -6.14
N LEU A 278 -1.50 2.40 -5.55
CA LEU A 278 -0.92 1.09 -5.88
C LEU A 278 -1.05 0.78 -7.37
N ARG A 279 -2.27 0.85 -7.91
CA ARG A 279 -2.55 0.58 -9.33
C ARG A 279 -1.82 1.56 -10.24
N SER A 280 -1.79 2.84 -9.86
CA SER A 280 -1.07 3.87 -10.61
C SER A 280 0.42 3.58 -10.69
N LYS A 281 1.07 3.15 -9.61
CA LYS A 281 2.50 2.77 -9.63
C LYS A 281 2.72 1.44 -10.37
N HIS A 282 1.81 0.47 -10.24
CA HIS A 282 1.89 -0.80 -10.96
C HIS A 282 1.86 -0.62 -12.48
N LEU A 283 1.10 0.37 -12.98
CA LEU A 283 1.09 0.72 -14.40
C LEU A 283 2.49 1.03 -14.95
N TRP A 284 3.36 1.62 -14.12
CA TRP A 284 4.76 1.95 -14.43
C TRP A 284 5.74 0.80 -14.20
N GLY A 285 5.24 -0.42 -13.98
CA GLY A 285 6.08 -1.60 -13.78
C GLY A 285 6.50 -1.81 -12.32
N ALA A 286 5.88 -1.10 -11.38
CA ALA A 286 6.15 -1.35 -9.98
C ALA A 286 5.66 -2.75 -9.55
N VAL A 287 6.52 -3.42 -8.79
CA VAL A 287 6.33 -4.74 -8.18
C VAL A 287 6.17 -4.53 -6.67
N LEU A 288 5.23 -5.27 -6.09
CA LEU A 288 4.98 -5.29 -4.66
C LEU A 288 6.15 -5.96 -3.92
N GLY A 289 6.45 -5.45 -2.73
CA GLY A 289 7.45 -6.03 -1.85
C GLY A 289 7.15 -5.76 -0.37
N HIS A 290 7.84 -6.51 0.48
CA HIS A 290 7.75 -6.34 1.93
C HIS A 290 8.40 -5.03 2.33
N LYS A 291 7.75 -4.29 3.22
CA LYS A 291 8.36 -3.15 3.89
C LYS A 291 8.97 -3.59 5.22
N ARG A 292 10.27 -3.92 5.18
CA ARG A 292 11.00 -4.50 6.33
C ARG A 292 11.06 -3.60 7.57
N TRP A 293 10.97 -2.28 7.37
CA TRP A 293 11.09 -1.27 8.44
C TRP A 293 9.75 -0.88 9.07
N LEU A 294 8.70 -1.70 8.90
CA LEU A 294 7.48 -1.54 9.66
C LEU A 294 7.67 -2.13 11.05
N ASN A 295 7.18 -1.42 12.06
CA ASN A 295 7.24 -1.85 13.45
C ASN A 295 5.96 -2.54 13.91
N ARG A 296 4.90 -2.50 13.08
CA ARG A 296 3.57 -3.02 13.39
C ARG A 296 2.95 -3.70 12.19
N ASP A 297 2.08 -4.65 12.51
CA ASP A 297 1.18 -5.32 11.57
C ASP A 297 -0.26 -5.07 12.02
N ILE A 298 -1.20 -5.31 11.11
CA ILE A 298 -2.62 -5.42 11.43
C ILE A 298 -2.97 -6.90 11.31
N LEU A 299 -3.48 -7.50 12.37
CA LEU A 299 -4.07 -8.83 12.33
C LEU A 299 -5.52 -8.68 11.91
N VAL A 300 -5.92 -9.46 10.90
CA VAL A 300 -7.27 -9.50 10.37
C VAL A 300 -7.84 -10.88 10.65
N ARG A 301 -9.05 -10.94 11.22
CA ARG A 301 -9.73 -12.18 11.56
C ARG A 301 -11.22 -12.06 11.32
N TRP A 302 -11.82 -13.13 10.86
CA TRP A 302 -13.27 -13.36 10.90
C TRP A 302 -13.53 -14.83 11.20
N GLU A 303 -14.55 -15.10 12.02
CA GLU A 303 -14.95 -16.45 12.42
C GLU A 303 -15.84 -17.11 11.36
N ARG A 304 -16.58 -16.31 10.60
CA ARG A 304 -17.41 -16.75 9.48
C ARG A 304 -17.31 -15.71 8.38
N CYS A 305 -17.20 -16.15 7.14
CA CYS A 305 -17.29 -15.22 6.00
C CYS A 305 -18.77 -14.92 5.74
N THR A 306 -19.35 -14.01 6.52
CA THR A 306 -20.71 -13.51 6.32
C THR A 306 -20.81 -12.76 4.98
N PRO A 307 -22.02 -12.53 4.44
CA PRO A 307 -22.19 -11.66 3.27
C PRO A 307 -21.57 -10.27 3.48
N ALA A 308 -21.62 -9.73 4.69
CA ALA A 308 -20.95 -8.47 5.03
C ALA A 308 -19.43 -8.55 4.90
N VAL A 309 -18.79 -9.63 5.38
CA VAL A 309 -17.35 -9.88 5.18
C VAL A 309 -17.00 -9.98 3.70
N ALA A 310 -17.78 -10.74 2.92
CA ALA A 310 -17.59 -10.86 1.48
C ALA A 310 -17.69 -9.49 0.79
N ASP A 311 -18.68 -8.67 1.12
CA ASP A 311 -18.84 -7.32 0.56
C ASP A 311 -17.66 -6.40 0.90
N MET A 312 -17.17 -6.45 2.14
CA MET A 312 -15.97 -5.70 2.55
C MET A 312 -14.73 -6.14 1.75
N LEU A 313 -14.52 -7.46 1.58
CA LEU A 313 -13.40 -8.02 0.81
C LEU A 313 -13.52 -7.79 -0.70
N ALA A 314 -14.74 -7.71 -1.25
CA ALA A 314 -14.96 -7.32 -2.64
C ALA A 314 -14.63 -5.83 -2.88
N ALA A 315 -14.97 -4.97 -1.91
CA ALA A 315 -14.72 -3.53 -1.99
C ALA A 315 -13.22 -3.18 -1.85
N ALA A 316 -12.52 -3.85 -0.94
CA ALA A 316 -11.10 -3.64 -0.67
C ALA A 316 -10.35 -4.98 -0.49
N PRO A 317 -10.09 -5.71 -1.61
CA PRO A 317 -9.32 -6.95 -1.58
C PRO A 317 -7.94 -6.73 -0.97
N LEU A 318 -7.61 -7.46 0.09
CA LEU A 318 -6.45 -7.29 0.93
C LEU A 318 -5.18 -7.89 0.30
N ILE A 319 -4.03 -7.32 0.66
CA ILE A 319 -2.70 -7.89 0.42
C ILE A 319 -2.14 -8.35 1.75
N LEU A 320 -2.00 -9.66 1.93
CA LEU A 320 -1.54 -10.26 3.17
C LEU A 320 -0.09 -10.68 3.07
N GLU A 321 0.60 -10.68 4.21
CA GLU A 321 1.97 -11.16 4.34
C GLU A 321 2.01 -12.62 4.82
N ARG A 322 2.69 -13.46 4.05
CA ARG A 322 2.95 -14.88 4.32
C ARG A 322 4.46 -15.17 4.31
N PRO A 323 4.92 -16.29 4.89
CA PRO A 323 6.33 -16.70 4.78
C PRO A 323 6.81 -16.78 3.33
N GLU A 324 5.93 -17.22 2.43
CA GLU A 324 6.23 -17.42 1.00
C GLU A 324 6.21 -16.11 0.19
N GLY A 325 5.62 -15.04 0.72
CA GLY A 325 5.53 -13.75 0.03
C GLY A 325 4.25 -12.96 0.34
N LEU A 326 3.83 -12.13 -0.61
CA LEU A 326 2.59 -11.37 -0.51
C LEU A 326 1.48 -12.11 -1.27
N VAL A 327 0.33 -12.29 -0.63
CA VAL A 327 -0.84 -12.96 -1.23
C VAL A 327 -2.03 -12.03 -1.29
N GLY A 328 -2.86 -12.15 -2.33
CA GLY A 328 -4.11 -11.40 -2.46
C GLY A 328 -5.28 -12.17 -1.86
N VAL A 329 -6.17 -11.51 -1.13
CA VAL A 329 -7.46 -12.07 -0.69
C VAL A 329 -8.59 -11.11 -1.04
N GLY A 330 -9.60 -11.60 -1.74
CA GLY A 330 -10.79 -10.82 -2.08
C GLY A 330 -12.04 -11.70 -2.12
N ALA A 331 -13.15 -11.11 -2.53
CA ALA A 331 -14.39 -11.83 -2.78
C ALA A 331 -14.96 -11.48 -4.15
N LEU A 332 -15.71 -12.41 -4.75
CA LEU A 332 -16.51 -12.13 -5.94
C LEU A 332 -17.66 -11.19 -5.56
N PRO A 333 -17.95 -10.14 -6.35
CA PRO A 333 -19.05 -9.23 -6.06
C PRO A 333 -20.41 -9.88 -6.37
N GLY A 334 -21.39 -9.63 -5.50
CA GLY A 334 -22.79 -10.01 -5.69
C GLY A 334 -23.10 -11.47 -5.35
N ASP A 335 -24.39 -11.83 -5.47
CA ASP A 335 -24.94 -13.13 -5.11
C ASP A 335 -25.02 -14.10 -6.32
N GLY A 336 -24.42 -13.73 -7.46
CA GLY A 336 -24.44 -14.52 -8.69
C GLY A 336 -23.59 -15.81 -8.61
N PRO A 337 -23.78 -16.75 -9.55
CA PRO A 337 -23.05 -18.02 -9.54
C PRO A 337 -21.54 -17.76 -9.64
N ALA A 338 -20.80 -18.26 -8.66
CA ALA A 338 -19.36 -18.23 -8.67
C ALA A 338 -18.84 -19.23 -9.70
N SER A 339 -18.02 -18.77 -10.64
CA SER A 339 -17.33 -19.65 -11.57
C SER A 339 -15.82 -19.39 -11.55
N PRO A 340 -14.99 -20.41 -11.83
CA PRO A 340 -13.55 -20.22 -12.04
C PRO A 340 -13.23 -19.14 -13.08
N ALA A 341 -14.07 -19.00 -14.12
CA ALA A 341 -13.93 -17.95 -15.13
C ALA A 341 -14.16 -16.54 -14.55
N GLY A 342 -15.17 -16.38 -13.70
CA GLY A 342 -15.42 -15.13 -12.96
C GLY A 342 -14.25 -14.79 -12.03
N ALA A 343 -13.72 -15.78 -11.31
CA ALA A 343 -12.54 -15.65 -10.47
C ALA A 343 -11.31 -15.21 -11.27
N ALA A 344 -11.01 -15.85 -12.41
CA ALA A 344 -9.91 -15.47 -13.29
C ALA A 344 -10.07 -14.03 -13.82
N SER A 345 -11.30 -13.63 -14.17
CA SER A 345 -11.60 -12.28 -14.64
C SER A 345 -11.35 -11.22 -13.56
N LEU A 346 -11.83 -11.46 -12.33
CA LEU A 346 -11.57 -10.56 -11.21
C LEU A 346 -10.08 -10.52 -10.86
N ALA A 347 -9.41 -11.67 -10.80
CA ALA A 347 -7.98 -11.75 -10.54
C ALA A 347 -7.13 -11.00 -11.58
N ARG A 348 -7.48 -11.04 -12.87
CA ARG A 348 -6.85 -10.18 -13.90
C ARG A 348 -6.98 -8.70 -13.60
N ARG A 349 -8.12 -8.23 -13.11
CA ARG A 349 -8.35 -6.82 -12.75
C ARG A 349 -7.59 -6.40 -11.48
N LEU A 350 -7.43 -7.34 -10.55
CA LEU A 350 -6.75 -7.13 -9.27
C LEU A 350 -5.26 -7.47 -9.31
N HIS A 351 -4.77 -8.01 -10.43
CA HIS A 351 -3.40 -8.48 -10.56
C HIS A 351 -2.41 -7.35 -10.25
N ALA A 352 -1.45 -7.67 -9.39
CA ALA A 352 -0.31 -6.81 -9.08
C ALA A 352 0.94 -7.69 -9.04
N ALA A 353 1.97 -7.28 -9.78
CA ALA A 353 3.24 -8.00 -9.79
C ALA A 353 3.82 -8.06 -8.36
N GLY A 354 4.38 -9.20 -7.98
CA GLY A 354 4.91 -9.44 -6.63
C GLY A 354 3.94 -10.17 -5.69
N LEU A 355 2.69 -10.39 -6.12
CA LEU A 355 1.84 -11.40 -5.48
C LEU A 355 2.33 -12.81 -5.85
N THR A 356 2.31 -13.72 -4.87
CA THR A 356 2.68 -15.14 -5.05
C THR A 356 1.47 -16.05 -5.22
N ALA A 357 0.31 -15.64 -4.72
CA ALA A 357 -0.97 -16.32 -4.91
C ALA A 357 -2.14 -15.36 -4.68
N MET A 358 -3.33 -15.76 -5.11
CA MET A 358 -4.57 -15.06 -4.81
C MET A 358 -5.69 -16.04 -4.44
N THR A 359 -6.44 -15.70 -3.39
CA THR A 359 -7.66 -16.42 -3.00
C THR A 359 -8.86 -15.49 -3.16
N LEU A 360 -9.86 -15.94 -3.93
CA LEU A 360 -11.13 -15.25 -4.09
C LEU A 360 -12.23 -16.07 -3.43
N ILE A 361 -12.97 -15.46 -2.52
CA ILE A 361 -14.10 -16.08 -1.83
C ILE A 361 -15.35 -15.92 -2.69
N GLY A 362 -16.01 -17.02 -3.01
CA GLY A 362 -17.33 -17.03 -3.66
C GLY A 362 -18.48 -17.02 -2.65
N PRO A 363 -19.73 -16.80 -3.10
CA PRO A 363 -20.94 -17.03 -2.31
C PRO A 363 -21.04 -18.48 -1.81
N ALA A 364 -21.97 -18.70 -0.86
CA ALA A 364 -22.28 -20.03 -0.35
C ALA A 364 -22.67 -20.98 -1.49
N GLY A 365 -22.18 -22.22 -1.42
CA GLY A 365 -22.41 -23.25 -2.45
C GLY A 365 -21.54 -23.11 -3.70
N CYS A 366 -20.58 -22.18 -3.75
CA CYS A 366 -19.64 -22.17 -4.86
C CYS A 366 -18.78 -23.42 -4.87
N GLU A 367 -18.61 -24.03 -6.04
CA GLU A 367 -17.65 -25.10 -6.22
C GLU A 367 -16.22 -24.53 -6.08
N PRO A 368 -15.41 -25.06 -5.15
CA PRO A 368 -14.00 -24.69 -5.07
C PRO A 368 -13.30 -24.98 -6.39
N GLY A 369 -12.39 -24.08 -6.80
CA GLY A 369 -11.69 -24.24 -8.06
C GLY A 369 -10.32 -23.59 -8.03
N ALA A 370 -9.46 -23.99 -8.97
CA ALA A 370 -8.15 -23.39 -9.18
C ALA A 370 -8.01 -22.96 -10.63
N THR A 371 -7.33 -21.85 -10.86
CA THR A 371 -6.98 -21.33 -12.17
C THR A 371 -5.69 -20.52 -12.06
N THR A 372 -5.21 -19.98 -13.18
CA THR A 372 -4.03 -19.11 -13.21
C THR A 372 -4.31 -17.84 -13.99
N VAL A 373 -3.66 -16.76 -13.58
CA VAL A 373 -3.65 -15.48 -14.32
C VAL A 373 -2.20 -15.14 -14.63
N GLY A 374 -1.77 -15.49 -15.84
CA GLY A 374 -0.33 -15.55 -16.13
C GLY A 374 0.33 -16.58 -15.21
N ASP A 375 1.36 -16.15 -14.48
CA ASP A 375 2.07 -17.00 -13.51
C ASP A 375 1.45 -16.97 -12.10
N LEU A 376 0.38 -16.21 -11.88
CA LEU A 376 -0.26 -16.08 -10.56
C LEU A 376 -1.28 -17.21 -10.35
N PRO A 377 -1.09 -18.11 -9.35
CA PRO A 377 -2.10 -19.07 -8.95
C PRO A 377 -3.31 -18.35 -8.32
N VAL A 378 -4.52 -18.75 -8.73
CA VAL A 378 -5.79 -18.20 -8.23
C VAL A 378 -6.68 -19.34 -7.74
N ARG A 379 -7.05 -19.29 -6.46
CA ARG A 379 -7.99 -20.22 -5.83
C ARG A 379 -9.35 -19.55 -5.65
N LEU A 380 -10.40 -20.16 -6.16
CA LEU A 380 -11.78 -19.88 -5.78
C LEU A 380 -12.13 -20.76 -4.58
N ALA A 381 -12.54 -20.15 -3.48
CA ALA A 381 -12.88 -20.84 -2.24
C ALA A 381 -14.31 -20.50 -1.80
N PRO A 382 -15.00 -21.44 -1.12
CA PRO A 382 -16.27 -21.14 -0.47
C PRO A 382 -16.09 -20.14 0.68
N PRO A 383 -17.19 -19.64 1.27
CA PRO A 383 -17.13 -18.83 2.48
C PRO A 383 -16.44 -19.62 3.61
N LEU A 384 -15.18 -19.31 3.88
CA LEU A 384 -14.37 -19.97 4.90
C LEU A 384 -14.05 -19.01 6.05
N PRO A 385 -13.85 -19.53 7.27
CA PRO A 385 -13.24 -18.74 8.34
C PRO A 385 -11.81 -18.35 7.94
N SER A 386 -11.34 -17.23 8.47
CA SER A 386 -10.02 -16.68 8.11
C SER A 386 -8.85 -17.66 8.31
N ASN A 387 -8.91 -18.51 9.35
CA ASN A 387 -7.89 -19.52 9.65
C ASN A 387 -7.84 -20.69 8.67
N ALA A 388 -8.89 -20.92 7.88
CA ALA A 388 -8.96 -22.01 6.91
C ALA A 388 -8.59 -21.59 5.48
N LEU A 389 -8.36 -20.29 5.21
CA LEU A 389 -8.10 -19.81 3.85
C LEU A 389 -6.86 -20.42 3.19
N PHE A 390 -5.86 -20.76 4.00
CA PHE A 390 -4.55 -21.23 3.55
C PHE A 390 -4.16 -22.57 4.18
N ALA A 391 -5.14 -23.27 4.74
CA ALA A 391 -5.00 -24.66 5.15
C ALA A 391 -5.04 -25.61 3.95
#